data_AF-A0A183D4Z7-F1
#
_entry.id   AF-A0A183D4Z7-F1
#
_cell.length_a   1.000
_cell.length_b   1.000
_cell.length_c   1.000
_cell.angle_alpha   90.00
_cell.angle_beta   90.00
_cell.angle_gamma   90.00
#
_symmetry.space_group_name_H-M   'P 1'
#
loop_
_entity.id
_entity.type
_entity.pdbx_description
1 polymer ?
#
loop_
_entity_poly.entity_id
_entity_poly.type
_entity_poly.pdbx_seq_one_letter_code
_entity_poly.pdbx_strand_id
1 'polypeptide(L)'
;MISNGHSKAKSEADGPSGVAEVALSELANAEQEAFHNKFLVLKNNGRSMGCGEAWQWYEAHKEQFKYPVYVPLLSITLVSEEAGKYLENIVAHRDFLMFIFGCAEDESLLTDKRHPWKINSCIVSKEEIAKYATDEAISADLCSLGFTCMASHLYNAPDPLRKIPIGSQGTENRLDEVCEKLRSSYHLFLTNKSRVCSF
;
A
#
# COMPACT_ATOMS: atom_id res chain seq x y z
N MET A 1 63.80 -47.89 -6.79
CA MET A 1 64.26 -46.48 -6.94
C MET A 1 63.65 -46.00 -8.25
N ILE A 2 62.80 -44.98 -8.39
CA ILE A 2 62.44 -43.82 -7.56
C ILE A 2 60.96 -43.47 -7.88
N SER A 3 60.27 -42.95 -6.87
CA SER A 3 58.98 -42.26 -6.84
C SER A 3 58.75 -41.23 -7.96
N ASN A 4 57.48 -41.05 -8.37
CA ASN A 4 56.75 -39.77 -8.41
C ASN A 4 55.34 -40.08 -8.99
N GLY A 5 54.21 -39.88 -8.31
CA GLY A 5 53.88 -38.80 -7.40
C GLY A 5 53.26 -37.65 -8.20
N HIS A 6 51.99 -37.79 -8.60
CA HIS A 6 51.18 -36.67 -9.10
C HIS A 6 49.78 -36.74 -8.47
N SER A 7 49.68 -36.08 -7.32
CA SER A 7 48.43 -35.58 -6.77
C SER A 7 47.91 -34.46 -7.68
N LYS A 8 46.68 -34.58 -8.18
CA LYS A 8 45.91 -33.41 -8.60
C LYS A 8 44.78 -33.21 -7.59
N ALA A 9 44.91 -32.11 -6.85
CA ALA A 9 43.98 -31.65 -5.84
C ALA A 9 42.59 -31.42 -6.44
N LYS A 10 41.57 -31.82 -5.68
CA LYS A 10 40.21 -31.27 -5.75
C LYS A 10 40.28 -29.75 -5.65
N SER A 11 39.79 -29.04 -6.66
CA SER A 11 39.30 -27.68 -6.49
C SER A 11 37.80 -27.77 -6.18
N GLU A 12 37.47 -27.89 -4.89
CA GLU A 12 36.20 -27.39 -4.38
C GLU A 12 36.21 -25.88 -4.57
N ALA A 13 35.39 -25.40 -5.50
CA ALA A 13 34.98 -24.00 -5.58
C ALA A 13 33.45 -24.01 -5.56
N ASP A 14 32.88 -24.47 -4.44
CA ASP A 14 31.47 -24.31 -4.15
C ASP A 14 31.34 -23.05 -3.28
N GLY A 15 31.24 -21.91 -3.97
CA GLY A 15 30.97 -20.62 -3.36
C GLY A 15 29.46 -20.41 -3.19
N PRO A 16 29.03 -19.55 -2.25
CA PRO A 16 27.64 -19.39 -1.79
C PRO A 16 26.69 -18.69 -2.80
N SER A 17 26.98 -18.76 -4.09
CA SER A 17 26.25 -18.02 -5.15
C SER A 17 24.83 -18.55 -5.39
N GLY A 18 24.63 -19.87 -5.30
CA GLY A 18 23.35 -20.49 -5.66
C GLY A 18 22.22 -20.21 -4.68
N VAL A 19 22.52 -19.97 -3.40
CA VAL A 19 21.49 -19.76 -2.36
C VAL A 19 20.84 -18.38 -2.48
N ALA A 20 21.63 -17.35 -2.82
CA ALA A 20 21.11 -15.99 -2.99
C ALA A 20 20.28 -15.85 -4.28
N GLU A 21 20.68 -16.52 -5.36
CA GLU A 21 19.97 -16.51 -6.64
C GLU A 21 18.60 -17.22 -6.55
N VAL A 22 18.55 -18.35 -5.84
CA VAL A 22 17.30 -19.06 -5.56
C VAL A 22 16.35 -18.21 -4.71
N ALA A 23 16.86 -17.60 -3.62
CA ALA A 23 16.04 -16.74 -2.76
C ALA A 23 15.48 -15.51 -3.50
N LEU A 24 16.26 -14.88 -4.38
CA LEU A 24 15.79 -13.77 -5.21
C LEU A 24 14.70 -14.19 -6.20
N SER A 25 14.84 -15.39 -6.79
CA SER A 25 13.84 -15.93 -7.70
C SER A 25 12.52 -16.29 -7.00
N GLU A 26 12.60 -16.83 -5.77
CA GLU A 26 11.44 -17.17 -4.96
C GLU A 26 10.67 -15.92 -4.51
N LEU A 27 11.38 -14.87 -4.11
CA LEU A 27 10.79 -13.57 -3.76
C LEU A 27 10.08 -12.94 -4.96
N ALA A 28 10.72 -12.91 -6.13
CA ALA A 28 10.11 -12.37 -7.36
C ALA A 28 8.83 -13.14 -7.75
N ASN A 29 8.84 -14.47 -7.62
CA ASN A 29 7.67 -15.30 -7.88
C ASN A 29 6.53 -15.00 -6.91
N ALA A 30 6.82 -14.85 -5.61
CA ALA A 30 5.83 -14.54 -4.60
C ALA A 30 5.21 -13.14 -4.80
N GLU A 31 6.02 -12.14 -5.15
CA GLU A 31 5.53 -10.80 -5.48
C GLU A 31 4.63 -10.80 -6.73
N GLN A 32 5.00 -11.58 -7.75
CA GLN A 32 4.21 -11.70 -8.96
C GLN A 32 2.87 -12.42 -8.74
N GLU A 33 2.86 -13.46 -7.91
CA GLU A 33 1.63 -14.15 -7.49
C GLU A 33 0.73 -13.23 -6.66
N ALA A 34 1.30 -12.50 -5.70
CA ALA A 34 0.56 -11.54 -4.88
C ALA A 34 -0.06 -10.42 -5.75
N PHE A 35 0.69 -9.90 -6.72
CA PHE A 35 0.17 -8.93 -7.68
C PHE A 35 -0.94 -9.52 -8.54
N HIS A 36 -0.77 -10.75 -9.06
CA HIS A 36 -1.78 -11.42 -9.87
C HIS A 36 -3.11 -11.56 -9.11
N ASN A 37 -3.06 -11.98 -7.85
CA ASN A 37 -4.24 -12.10 -7.00
C ASN A 37 -4.92 -10.74 -6.79
N LYS A 38 -4.16 -9.68 -6.48
CA LYS A 38 -4.69 -8.31 -6.36
C LYS A 38 -5.31 -7.82 -7.67
N PHE A 39 -4.71 -8.13 -8.81
CA PHE A 39 -5.23 -7.76 -10.13
C PHE A 39 -6.56 -8.47 -10.45
N LEU A 40 -6.70 -9.75 -10.09
CA LEU A 40 -7.98 -10.46 -10.21
C LEU A 40 -9.07 -9.79 -9.35
N VAL A 41 -8.74 -9.39 -8.13
CA VAL A 41 -9.67 -8.66 -7.26
C VAL A 41 -10.05 -7.30 -7.87
N LEU A 42 -9.09 -6.54 -8.39
CA LEU A 42 -9.35 -5.26 -9.07
C LEU A 42 -10.30 -5.45 -10.26
N LYS A 43 -10.04 -6.46 -11.10
CA LYS A 43 -10.85 -6.76 -12.28
C LYS A 43 -12.28 -7.13 -11.91
N ASN A 44 -12.46 -7.96 -10.88
CA ASN A 44 -13.77 -8.42 -10.45
C ASN A 44 -14.56 -7.30 -9.76
N ASN A 45 -13.94 -6.58 -8.82
CA ASN A 45 -14.59 -5.53 -8.04
C ASN A 45 -14.83 -4.26 -8.85
N GLY A 46 -13.94 -3.96 -9.80
CA GLY A 46 -14.03 -2.80 -10.70
C GLY A 46 -14.66 -3.09 -12.05
N ARG A 47 -15.30 -4.26 -12.23
CA ARG A 47 -15.82 -4.71 -13.54
C ARG A 47 -16.77 -3.71 -14.18
N SER A 48 -17.68 -3.11 -13.41
CA SER A 48 -18.64 -2.12 -13.92
C SER A 48 -17.98 -0.81 -14.36
N MET A 49 -16.81 -0.51 -13.81
CA MET A 49 -16.02 0.68 -14.13
C MET A 49 -14.96 0.42 -15.20
N GLY A 50 -14.69 -0.85 -15.54
CA GLY A 50 -13.62 -1.24 -16.47
C GLY A 50 -12.22 -1.08 -15.89
N CYS A 51 -12.04 -1.23 -14.57
CA CYS A 51 -10.74 -1.00 -13.90
C CYS A 51 -9.64 -1.95 -14.39
N GLY A 52 -9.99 -3.21 -14.71
CA GLY A 52 -9.01 -4.19 -15.19
C GLY A 52 -8.44 -3.79 -16.55
N GLU A 53 -9.33 -3.41 -17.47
CA GLU A 53 -9.00 -2.95 -18.82
C GLU A 53 -8.21 -1.64 -18.77
N ALA A 54 -8.62 -0.68 -17.94
CA ALA A 54 -7.92 0.58 -17.75
C ALA A 54 -6.49 0.35 -17.22
N TRP A 55 -6.31 -0.53 -16.23
CA TRP A 55 -4.99 -0.84 -15.69
C TRP A 55 -4.07 -1.51 -16.74
N GLN A 56 -4.61 -2.47 -17.50
CA GLN A 56 -3.86 -3.11 -18.59
C GLN A 56 -3.43 -2.11 -19.67
N TRP A 57 -4.32 -1.17 -20.02
CA TRP A 57 -4.00 -0.11 -20.95
C TRP A 57 -2.90 0.80 -20.41
N TYR A 58 -2.99 1.21 -19.14
CA TYR A 58 -1.95 2.02 -18.49
C TYR A 58 -0.59 1.31 -18.54
N GLU A 59 -0.51 0.04 -18.15
CA GLU A 59 0.76 -0.69 -18.18
C GLU A 59 1.34 -0.80 -19.60
N ALA A 60 0.50 -0.97 -20.62
CA ALA A 60 0.94 -0.99 -22.02
C ALA A 60 1.42 0.38 -22.56
N HIS A 61 1.01 1.49 -21.95
CA HIS A 61 1.31 2.85 -22.39
C HIS A 61 2.05 3.68 -21.32
N LYS A 62 2.64 3.00 -20.33
CA LYS A 62 3.22 3.61 -19.13
C LYS A 62 4.29 4.65 -19.43
N GLU A 63 5.03 4.46 -20.52
CA GLU A 63 6.07 5.40 -20.99
C GLU A 63 5.52 6.77 -21.42
N GLN A 64 4.21 6.89 -21.67
CA GLN A 64 3.56 8.15 -22.04
C GLN A 64 3.24 9.02 -20.81
N PHE A 65 3.25 8.45 -19.62
CA PHE A 65 2.91 9.12 -18.38
C PHE A 65 4.14 9.81 -17.79
N LYS A 66 3.95 11.03 -17.26
CA LYS A 66 5.01 11.75 -16.55
C LYS A 66 5.31 11.15 -15.19
N TYR A 67 4.28 10.59 -14.54
CA TYR A 67 4.34 10.00 -13.21
C TYR A 67 3.72 8.61 -13.19
N PRO A 68 4.17 7.71 -12.30
CA PRO A 68 3.50 6.44 -12.09
C PRO A 68 2.08 6.65 -11.57
N VAL A 69 1.15 5.87 -12.11
CA VAL A 69 -0.24 5.77 -11.64
C VAL A 69 -0.33 4.68 -10.58
N TYR A 70 -1.01 4.98 -9.48
CA TYR A 70 -1.21 4.05 -8.37
C TYR A 70 -2.67 3.66 -8.23
N VAL A 71 -2.92 2.41 -7.84
CA VAL A 71 -4.23 1.93 -7.41
C VAL A 71 -4.04 1.32 -6.03
N PRO A 72 -4.67 1.84 -4.96
CA PRO A 72 -4.42 1.38 -3.59
C PRO A 72 -4.51 -0.14 -3.42
N LEU A 73 -5.51 -0.79 -4.04
CA LEU A 73 -5.64 -2.25 -4.00
C LEU A 73 -4.43 -3.00 -4.56
N LEU A 74 -3.75 -2.45 -5.57
CA LEU A 74 -2.56 -3.03 -6.16
C LEU A 74 -1.29 -2.64 -5.40
N SER A 75 -1.24 -1.40 -4.92
CA SER A 75 -0.02 -0.75 -4.41
C SER A 75 0.19 -0.88 -2.89
N ILE A 76 -0.85 -1.25 -2.13
CA ILE A 76 -0.77 -1.40 -0.67
C ILE A 76 -0.49 -2.85 -0.29
N THR A 77 0.42 -3.07 0.65
CA THR A 77 0.60 -4.37 1.32
C THR A 77 0.35 -4.21 2.81
N LEU A 78 -0.56 -5.02 3.34
CA LEU A 78 -0.90 -5.01 4.76
C LEU A 78 0.20 -5.67 5.60
N VAL A 79 0.41 -5.17 6.81
CA VAL A 79 1.39 -5.76 7.74
C VAL A 79 0.83 -6.95 8.53
N SER A 80 -0.50 -7.09 8.62
CA SER A 80 -1.18 -8.25 9.23
C SER A 80 -2.62 -8.40 8.71
N GLU A 81 -3.30 -9.49 9.05
CA GLU A 81 -4.73 -9.67 8.72
C GLU A 81 -5.65 -8.70 9.48
N GLU A 82 -5.32 -8.40 10.74
CA GLU A 82 -6.06 -7.42 11.56
C GLU A 82 -6.01 -6.03 10.95
N ALA A 83 -4.86 -5.65 10.36
CA ALA A 83 -4.70 -4.39 9.64
C ALA A 83 -5.73 -4.22 8.52
N GLY A 84 -6.09 -5.32 7.84
CA GLY A 84 -7.13 -5.33 6.80
C GLY A 84 -8.49 -4.90 7.34
N LYS A 85 -8.90 -5.42 8.50
CA LYS A 85 -10.18 -5.08 9.14
C LYS A 85 -10.28 -3.60 9.49
N TYR A 86 -9.18 -3.01 9.96
CA TYR A 86 -9.13 -1.57 10.23
C TYR A 86 -9.24 -0.75 8.94
N LEU A 87 -8.47 -1.10 7.91
CA LEU A 87 -8.45 -0.37 6.65
C LEU A 87 -9.79 -0.41 5.92
N GLU A 88 -10.46 -1.57 5.91
CA GLU A 88 -11.82 -1.73 5.36
C GLU A 88 -12.86 -0.86 6.09
N ASN A 89 -12.66 -0.61 7.38
CA ASN A 89 -13.52 0.28 8.15
C ASN A 89 -13.25 1.77 7.87
N ILE A 90 -12.02 2.14 7.52
CA ILE A 90 -11.65 3.53 7.19
C ILE A 90 -12.11 3.89 5.78
N VAL A 91 -11.57 3.14 4.82
CA VAL A 91 -11.50 3.49 3.41
C VAL A 91 -12.68 2.84 2.74
N ALA A 92 -13.51 3.64 2.07
CA ALA A 92 -14.64 3.09 1.36
C ALA A 92 -14.13 2.13 0.28
N HIS A 93 -14.84 1.02 0.05
CA HIS A 93 -14.45 0.02 -0.93
C HIS A 93 -14.11 0.61 -2.32
N ARG A 94 -14.88 1.62 -2.75
CA ARG A 94 -14.65 2.35 -4.03
C ARG A 94 -13.29 3.06 -4.10
N ASP A 95 -12.75 3.51 -2.97
CA ASP A 95 -11.52 4.29 -2.90
C ASP A 95 -10.30 3.35 -3.07
N PHE A 96 -10.43 2.06 -2.73
CA PHE A 96 -9.42 1.05 -3.07
C PHE A 96 -9.29 0.82 -4.58
N LEU A 97 -10.33 1.14 -5.35
CA LEU A 97 -10.38 0.99 -6.81
C LEU A 97 -10.02 2.30 -7.54
N MET A 98 -9.64 3.35 -6.82
CA MET A 98 -9.31 4.66 -7.37
C MET A 98 -7.93 4.67 -8.04
N PHE A 99 -7.83 5.34 -9.17
CA PHE A 99 -6.57 5.59 -9.87
C PHE A 99 -6.01 6.94 -9.45
N ILE A 100 -4.81 6.94 -8.89
CA ILE A 100 -4.15 8.12 -8.33
C ILE A 100 -3.05 8.56 -9.28
N PHE A 101 -3.15 9.80 -9.76
CA PHE A 101 -2.24 10.40 -10.73
C PHE A 101 -1.36 11.47 -10.09
N GLY A 102 -0.17 11.68 -10.64
CA GLY A 102 0.72 12.77 -10.20
C GLY A 102 0.36 14.15 -10.79
N CYS A 103 -0.38 14.19 -11.90
CA CYS A 103 -0.82 15.43 -12.54
C CYS A 103 -2.09 15.25 -13.40
N ALA A 104 -2.70 16.37 -13.79
CA ALA A 104 -3.92 16.40 -14.60
C ALA A 104 -3.71 15.91 -16.04
N GLU A 105 -2.52 16.13 -16.62
CA GLU A 105 -2.27 15.65 -17.99
C GLU A 105 -2.28 14.12 -18.04
N ASP A 106 -1.64 13.47 -17.07
CA ASP A 106 -1.61 12.01 -16.94
C ASP A 106 -3.01 11.45 -16.66
N GLU A 107 -3.79 12.09 -15.78
CA GLU A 107 -5.19 11.70 -15.54
C GLU A 107 -6.01 11.70 -16.84
N SER A 108 -5.84 12.72 -17.67
CA SER A 108 -6.58 12.85 -18.93
C SER A 108 -6.28 11.73 -19.92
N LEU A 109 -5.07 11.16 -19.91
CA LEU A 109 -4.70 10.05 -20.80
C LEU A 109 -5.55 8.80 -20.54
N LEU A 110 -5.98 8.59 -19.30
CA LEU A 110 -6.71 7.39 -18.89
C LEU A 110 -8.20 7.63 -18.62
N THR A 111 -8.63 8.88 -18.49
CA THR A 111 -10.03 9.26 -18.20
C THR A 111 -10.75 9.93 -19.37
N ASP A 112 -10.08 10.12 -20.52
CA ASP A 112 -10.70 10.65 -21.73
C ASP A 112 -11.93 9.83 -22.14
N LYS A 113 -12.98 10.52 -22.59
CA LYS A 113 -14.28 9.94 -22.98
C LYS A 113 -14.21 8.95 -24.15
N ARG A 114 -13.10 8.90 -24.88
CA ARG A 114 -12.86 7.92 -25.96
C ARG A 114 -12.66 6.51 -25.40
N HIS A 115 -12.25 6.39 -24.15
CA HIS A 115 -12.08 5.09 -23.52
C HIS A 115 -13.44 4.47 -23.13
N PRO A 116 -13.58 3.13 -23.20
CA PRO A 116 -14.82 2.45 -22.88
C PRO A 116 -15.07 2.31 -21.36
N TRP A 117 -14.07 2.62 -20.53
CA TRP A 117 -14.15 2.52 -19.07
C TRP A 117 -14.51 3.86 -18.41
N LYS A 118 -14.90 3.79 -17.13
CA LYS A 118 -15.27 4.93 -16.28
C LYS A 118 -14.71 4.72 -14.89
N ILE A 119 -13.39 4.83 -14.78
CA ILE A 119 -12.66 4.67 -13.52
C ILE A 119 -12.85 5.90 -12.62
N ASN A 120 -12.78 5.69 -11.30
CA ASN A 120 -12.61 6.79 -10.36
C ASN A 120 -11.14 7.22 -10.37
N SER A 121 -10.90 8.52 -10.39
CA SER A 121 -9.57 9.10 -10.39
C SER A 121 -9.43 10.23 -9.38
N CYS A 122 -8.19 10.48 -8.96
CA CYS A 122 -7.81 11.72 -8.31
C CYS A 122 -6.36 12.08 -8.67
N ILE A 123 -6.01 13.34 -8.47
CA ILE A 123 -4.64 13.83 -8.62
C ILE A 123 -4.09 14.12 -7.23
N VAL A 124 -2.88 13.62 -6.96
CA VAL A 124 -2.11 13.95 -5.75
C VAL A 124 -0.72 14.39 -6.19
N SER A 125 -0.42 15.68 -6.03
CA SER A 125 0.86 16.25 -6.47
C SER A 125 2.02 15.87 -5.55
N LYS A 126 3.26 16.01 -6.03
CA LYS A 126 4.45 15.78 -5.19
C LYS A 126 4.51 16.72 -3.99
N GLU A 127 4.04 17.96 -4.14
CA GLU A 127 3.99 18.96 -3.08
C GLU A 127 2.97 18.55 -2.01
N GLU A 128 1.82 18.00 -2.42
CA GLU A 128 0.83 17.44 -1.51
C GLU A 128 1.41 16.24 -0.75
N ILE A 129 2.09 15.32 -1.44
CA ILE A 129 2.79 14.19 -0.81
C ILE A 129 3.81 14.69 0.22
N ALA A 130 4.66 15.65 -0.16
CA ALA A 130 5.70 16.20 0.71
C ALA A 130 5.12 16.87 1.98
N LYS A 131 3.95 17.48 1.89
CA LYS A 131 3.22 18.04 3.04
C LYS A 131 2.78 16.96 4.04
N TYR A 132 2.51 15.75 3.56
CA TYR A 132 2.04 14.64 4.40
C TYR A 132 3.14 13.64 4.79
N ALA A 133 4.33 13.71 4.19
CA ALA A 133 5.47 12.80 4.35
C ALA A 133 6.16 12.83 5.74
N THR A 134 5.55 13.43 6.76
CA THR A 134 6.07 13.39 8.13
C THR A 134 5.60 12.11 8.83
N ASP A 135 6.52 11.18 9.04
CA ASP A 135 6.35 10.05 9.96
C ASP A 135 6.35 10.60 11.39
N GLU A 136 5.20 11.08 11.84
CA GLU A 136 5.04 11.54 13.20
C GLU A 136 4.73 10.35 14.11
N ALA A 137 5.63 10.11 15.06
CA ALA A 137 5.37 9.20 16.16
C ALA A 137 4.06 9.62 16.86
N ILE A 138 3.29 8.63 17.30
CA ILE A 138 2.06 8.90 18.04
C ILE A 138 2.37 9.72 19.31
N SER A 139 1.63 10.81 19.53
CA SER A 139 1.93 11.71 20.63
C SER A 139 1.69 11.03 21.99
N ALA A 140 2.38 11.50 23.03
CA ALA A 140 2.21 10.98 24.39
C ALA A 140 0.76 11.11 24.89
N ASP A 141 0.07 12.18 24.49
CA ASP A 141 -1.34 12.40 24.80
C ASP A 141 -2.24 11.32 24.17
N LEU A 142 -1.99 10.98 22.90
CA LEU A 142 -2.71 9.90 22.22
C LEU A 142 -2.41 8.54 22.83
N CYS A 143 -1.16 8.28 23.21
CA CYS A 143 -0.81 7.06 23.95
C CYS A 143 -1.59 6.95 25.27
N SER A 144 -1.76 8.04 26.02
CA SER A 144 -2.53 8.05 27.27
C SER A 144 -4.02 7.70 27.07
N LEU A 145 -4.52 7.96 25.86
CA LEU A 145 -5.87 7.64 25.41
C LEU A 145 -6.00 6.22 24.84
N GLY A 146 -4.92 5.44 24.84
CA GLY A 146 -4.92 4.03 24.43
C GLY A 146 -4.78 3.83 22.92
N PHE A 147 -4.38 4.85 22.18
CA PHE A 147 -3.95 4.69 20.79
C PHE A 147 -2.55 4.09 20.76
N THR A 148 -2.35 3.13 19.86
CA THR A 148 -1.11 2.33 19.81
C THR A 148 -0.31 2.54 18.53
N CYS A 149 -0.95 2.99 17.45
CA CYS A 149 -0.28 3.28 16.19
C CYS A 149 -1.09 4.22 15.29
N MET A 150 -0.43 4.75 14.25
CA MET A 150 -1.09 5.42 13.12
C MET A 150 -1.48 4.39 12.06
N ALA A 151 -2.53 4.68 11.28
CA ALA A 151 -2.97 3.84 10.16
C ALA A 151 -1.89 3.69 9.09
N SER A 152 -0.98 4.66 8.95
CA SER A 152 0.20 4.55 8.10
C SER A 152 1.13 3.39 8.50
N HIS A 153 1.03 2.87 9.73
CA HIS A 153 1.76 1.69 10.20
C HIS A 153 1.04 0.38 9.89
N LEU A 154 -0.23 0.41 9.45
CA LEU A 154 -0.97 -0.79 9.10
C LEU A 154 -0.61 -1.34 7.72
N TYR A 155 0.09 -0.55 6.91
CA TYR A 155 0.38 -0.92 5.56
C TYR A 155 1.65 -0.24 5.02
N ASN A 156 2.32 -0.96 4.13
CA ASN A 156 3.34 -0.39 3.28
C ASN A 156 2.67 0.14 2.02
N ALA A 157 2.87 1.42 1.74
CA ALA A 157 2.41 2.09 0.54
C ALA A 157 3.31 3.28 0.21
N PRO A 158 3.28 3.79 -1.03
CA PRO A 158 3.88 5.07 -1.37
C PRO A 158 3.33 6.21 -0.49
N ASP A 159 4.16 7.21 -0.22
CA ASP A 159 3.89 8.35 0.68
C ASP A 159 2.51 9.05 0.62
N PRO A 160 1.76 9.16 -0.50
CA PRO A 160 0.47 9.90 -0.57
C PRO A 160 -0.67 9.48 0.38
N LEU A 161 -0.59 8.36 1.12
CA LEU A 161 -1.77 7.74 1.76
C LEU A 161 -1.88 7.92 3.29
N ARG A 162 -0.94 8.62 3.95
CA ARG A 162 -0.70 8.47 5.39
C ARG A 162 -1.28 9.63 6.23
N LYS A 163 -2.29 9.38 7.11
CA LYS A 163 -2.57 10.06 8.43
C LYS A 163 -3.99 9.78 9.03
N ILE A 164 -4.18 8.66 9.74
CA ILE A 164 -5.40 8.38 10.54
C ILE A 164 -5.02 7.60 11.81
N PRO A 165 -5.28 8.06 13.05
CA PRO A 165 -4.89 7.33 14.26
C PRO A 165 -5.78 6.11 14.58
N ILE A 166 -5.21 5.07 15.21
CA ILE A 166 -5.88 3.80 15.53
C ILE A 166 -5.82 3.50 17.03
N GLY A 167 -7.02 3.43 17.61
CA GLY A 167 -7.29 3.17 19.02
C GLY A 167 -7.50 1.70 19.32
N SER A 168 -7.20 1.31 20.54
CA SER A 168 -7.41 -0.05 21.06
C SER A 168 -8.78 -0.21 21.71
N GLN A 169 -9.06 -1.39 22.31
CA GLN A 169 -10.23 -1.60 23.17
C GLN A 169 -10.30 -0.57 24.33
N GLY A 170 -9.16 -0.06 24.79
CA GLY A 170 -9.10 1.00 25.80
C GLY A 170 -9.59 2.37 25.29
N THR A 171 -9.49 2.62 23.99
CA THR A 171 -10.08 3.79 23.32
C THR A 171 -11.59 3.62 23.20
N GLU A 172 -12.08 2.43 22.88
CA GLU A 172 -13.51 2.14 22.80
C GLU A 172 -14.24 2.36 24.12
N ASN A 173 -13.60 1.97 25.22
CA ASN A 173 -14.20 2.09 26.55
C ASN A 173 -14.32 3.56 27.02
N ARG A 174 -13.69 4.51 26.32
CA ARG A 174 -13.60 5.93 26.69
C ARG A 174 -13.96 6.87 25.54
N LEU A 175 -14.83 6.42 24.64
CA LEU A 175 -15.14 7.14 23.40
C LEU A 175 -15.56 8.59 23.63
N ASP A 176 -16.38 8.89 24.64
CA ASP A 176 -16.82 10.27 24.91
C ASP A 176 -15.65 11.19 25.28
N GLU A 177 -14.72 10.72 26.12
CA GLU A 177 -13.51 11.47 26.50
C GLU A 177 -12.58 11.68 25.30
N VAL A 178 -12.43 10.64 24.48
CA VAL A 178 -11.58 10.66 23.29
C VAL A 178 -12.13 11.62 22.24
N CYS A 179 -13.44 11.59 21.98
CA CYS A 179 -14.12 12.47 21.04
C CYS A 179 -13.97 13.95 21.47
N GLU A 180 -14.17 14.27 22.74
CA GLU A 180 -13.98 15.63 23.25
C GLU A 180 -12.54 16.12 23.10
N LYS A 181 -11.55 15.28 23.41
CA LYS A 181 -10.13 15.64 23.28
C LYS A 181 -9.64 15.77 21.84
N LEU A 182 -10.18 14.97 20.91
CA LEU A 182 -9.73 14.95 19.51
C LEU A 182 -10.50 15.89 18.59
N ARG A 183 -11.57 16.51 19.08
CA ARG A 183 -12.50 17.35 18.32
C ARG A 183 -11.83 18.42 17.46
N SER A 184 -10.74 19.02 17.95
CA SER A 184 -10.01 20.09 17.26
C SER A 184 -8.87 19.61 16.36
N SER A 185 -8.45 18.35 16.49
CA SER A 185 -7.15 17.88 15.99
C SER A 185 -7.26 16.71 15.02
N TYR A 186 -8.30 15.87 15.15
CA TYR A 186 -8.53 14.71 14.30
C TYR A 186 -10.02 14.53 14.02
N HIS A 187 -10.44 14.76 12.78
CA HIS A 187 -11.83 14.57 12.33
C HIS A 187 -12.22 13.08 12.16
N LEU A 188 -11.23 12.19 12.16
CA LEU A 188 -11.41 10.76 11.92
C LEU A 188 -10.37 9.95 12.70
N PHE A 189 -10.84 8.93 13.42
CA PHE A 189 -9.99 7.91 14.04
C PHE A 189 -10.67 6.54 14.04
N LEU A 190 -9.88 5.49 14.27
CA LEU A 190 -10.37 4.12 14.32
C LEU A 190 -10.32 3.51 15.71
N THR A 191 -11.15 2.48 15.91
CA THR A 191 -11.00 1.51 16.99
C THR A 191 -11.14 0.08 16.44
N ASN A 192 -10.96 -0.93 17.30
CA ASN A 192 -11.10 -2.35 16.95
C ASN A 192 -12.44 -2.70 16.25
N LYS A 193 -13.52 -1.96 16.56
CA LYS A 193 -14.89 -2.25 16.10
C LYS A 193 -15.49 -1.17 15.20
N SER A 194 -14.95 0.04 15.21
CA SER A 194 -15.68 1.20 14.69
C SER A 194 -14.79 2.23 14.01
N ARG A 195 -15.33 2.87 12.97
CA ARG A 195 -14.87 4.15 12.46
C ARG A 195 -15.59 5.27 13.22
N VAL A 196 -14.84 6.21 13.82
CA VAL A 196 -15.41 7.31 14.60
C VAL A 196 -15.07 8.64 13.93
N CYS A 197 -16.11 9.37 13.54
CA CYS A 197 -15.98 10.75 13.05
C CYS A 197 -16.24 11.70 14.22
N SER A 198 -15.26 12.51 14.59
CA SER A 198 -15.47 13.57 15.57
C SER A 198 -16.00 14.81 14.83
N PHE A 199 -17.18 15.28 15.23
CA PHE A 199 -17.76 16.58 14.83
C PHE A 199 -17.72 17.48 16.05
#